data_AF-A0A0F1AYC5-F1
#
_entry.id   AF-A0A0F1AYC5-F1
#
_cell.length_a   1.000
_cell.length_b   1.000
_cell.length_c   1.000
_cell.angle_alpha   90.00
_cell.angle_beta   90.00
_cell.angle_gamma   90.00
#
_symmetry.space_group_name_H-M   'P 1'
#
loop_
_entity.id
_entity.type
_entity.pdbx_description
1 polymer ?
#
loop_
_entity_poly.entity_id
_entity_poly.type
_entity_poly.pdbx_seq_one_letter_code
_entity_poly.pdbx_strand_id
1 'polypeptide(L)'
;MSIYLDVEKLVERIDQRDLSRSTLQGQRSRFKAAGRTAEAEAIGKALEMTKSSASGVLRQSQRLATKITEMDAEKALELKATVALFASKSTDLQASIVLAFQSLFEAKGVTLDHDEVMALLMLKASADFEDMTGELPIIVH
;
A
#
# COMPACT_ATOMS: atom_id res chain seq x y z
N MET A 1 6.48 -27.99 -2.53
CA MET A 1 7.10 -27.48 -1.29
C MET A 1 6.07 -26.64 -0.55
N SER A 2 5.97 -26.70 0.78
CA SER A 2 4.95 -25.95 1.55
C SER A 2 5.18 -24.44 1.38
N ILE A 3 4.13 -23.68 1.01
CA ILE A 3 4.21 -22.20 0.88
C ILE A 3 4.65 -21.53 2.19
N TYR A 4 4.42 -22.18 3.33
CA TYR A 4 4.78 -21.67 4.65
C TYR A 4 6.26 -21.83 5.00
N LEU A 5 7.07 -22.47 4.15
CA LEU A 5 8.53 -22.52 4.28
C LEU A 5 9.22 -21.34 3.56
N ASP A 6 8.50 -20.67 2.66
CA ASP A 6 9.01 -19.53 1.89
C ASP A 6 8.73 -18.22 2.63
N VAL A 7 9.71 -17.78 3.43
CA VAL A 7 9.58 -16.59 4.28
C VAL A 7 9.38 -15.32 3.47
N GLU A 8 10.08 -15.18 2.33
CA GLU A 8 9.98 -13.99 1.48
C GLU A 8 8.59 -13.87 0.89
N LYS A 9 8.04 -14.98 0.36
CA LYS A 9 6.67 -15.00 -0.16
C LYS A 9 5.62 -14.73 0.91
N LEU A 10 5.84 -15.18 2.15
CA LEU A 10 4.96 -14.84 3.26
C LEU A 10 5.02 -13.35 3.60
N VAL A 11 6.20 -12.75 3.61
CA VAL A 11 6.40 -11.31 3.84
C VAL A 11 5.73 -10.49 2.75
N GLU A 12 5.92 -10.85 1.48
CA GLU A 12 5.29 -10.18 0.33
C GLU A 12 3.76 -10.19 0.44
N ARG A 13 3.16 -11.33 0.77
CA ARG A 13 1.70 -11.44 0.91
C ARG A 13 1.15 -10.67 2.11
N ILE A 14 1.93 -10.48 3.17
CA ILE A 14 1.55 -9.60 4.29
C ILE A 14 1.60 -8.14 3.82
N ASP A 15 2.67 -7.77 3.14
CA ASP A 15 2.88 -6.41 2.60
C ASP A 15 1.74 -6.04 1.62
N GLN A 16 1.32 -6.97 0.76
CA GLN A 16 0.23 -6.81 -0.21
C GLN A 16 -1.19 -6.99 0.38
N ARG A 17 -1.32 -7.24 1.68
CA ARG A 17 -2.60 -7.51 2.39
C ARG A 17 -3.37 -8.77 1.95
N ASP A 18 -2.81 -9.59 1.07
CA ASP A 18 -3.30 -10.93 0.74
C ASP A 18 -3.31 -11.91 1.91
N LEU A 19 -2.53 -11.62 2.96
CA LEU A 19 -2.39 -12.45 4.13
C LEU A 19 -2.27 -11.60 5.40
N SER A 20 -3.24 -11.73 6.30
CA SER A 20 -3.18 -11.01 7.56
C SER A 20 -2.18 -11.63 8.55
N ARG A 21 -1.54 -10.77 9.36
CA ARG A 21 -0.66 -11.21 10.46
C ARG A 21 -1.38 -12.10 11.47
N SER A 22 -2.65 -11.82 11.78
CA SER A 22 -3.44 -12.62 12.73
C SER A 22 -3.73 -14.02 12.19
N THR A 23 -4.03 -14.14 10.88
CA THR A 23 -4.17 -15.43 10.21
C THR A 23 -2.87 -16.24 10.32
N LEU A 24 -1.73 -15.61 10.08
CA LEU A 24 -0.42 -16.26 10.20
C LEU A 24 -0.08 -16.67 11.63
N GLN A 25 -0.41 -15.84 12.63
CA GLN A 25 -0.25 -16.23 14.04
C GLN A 25 -1.08 -17.47 14.38
N GLY A 26 -2.32 -17.55 13.90
CA GLY A 26 -3.16 -18.74 14.05
C GLY A 26 -2.55 -19.98 13.40
N GLN A 27 -2.03 -19.85 12.17
CA GLN A 27 -1.37 -20.97 11.48
C GLN A 27 -0.07 -21.41 12.16
N ARG A 28 0.71 -20.47 12.68
CA ARG A 28 1.91 -20.77 13.47
C ARG A 28 1.58 -21.62 14.70
N SER A 29 0.53 -21.27 15.44
CA SER A 29 0.09 -22.04 16.61
C SER A 29 -0.34 -23.46 16.24
N ARG A 30 -1.04 -23.63 15.11
CA ARG A 30 -1.44 -24.95 14.60
C ARG A 30 -0.24 -25.80 14.18
N PHE A 31 0.75 -25.22 13.50
CA PHE A 31 1.97 -25.95 13.13
C PHE A 31 2.81 -26.35 14.33
N LYS A 32 2.90 -25.51 15.37
CA LYS A 32 3.53 -25.90 16.64
C LYS A 32 2.83 -27.10 17.26
N ALA A 33 1.50 -27.08 17.35
CA ALA A 33 0.72 -28.19 17.91
C ALA A 33 0.86 -29.50 17.10
N ALA A 34 1.07 -29.39 15.79
CA ALA A 34 1.27 -30.52 14.90
C ALA A 34 2.74 -31.00 14.79
N GLY A 35 3.67 -30.45 15.58
CA GLY A 35 5.10 -30.80 15.52
C GLY A 35 5.82 -30.31 14.26
N ARG A 36 5.19 -29.47 13.44
CA ARG A 36 5.76 -28.86 12.22
C ARG A 36 6.58 -27.63 12.56
N THR A 37 7.72 -27.86 13.20
CA THR A 37 8.58 -26.80 13.75
C THR A 37 9.15 -25.87 12.68
N ALA A 38 9.57 -26.42 11.53
CA ALA A 38 10.15 -25.64 10.44
C ALA A 38 9.17 -24.59 9.88
N GLU A 39 7.92 -24.96 9.61
CA GLU A 39 6.90 -24.01 9.14
C GLU A 39 6.52 -23.01 10.23
N ALA A 40 6.45 -23.43 11.50
CA ALA A 40 6.18 -22.53 12.62
C ALA A 40 7.29 -21.47 12.82
N GLU A 41 8.54 -21.85 12.57
CA GLU A 41 9.69 -20.94 12.60
C GLU A 41 9.70 -19.99 11.41
N ALA A 42 9.45 -20.49 10.20
CA ALA A 42 9.36 -19.68 8.99
C ALA A 42 8.26 -18.60 9.11
N ILE A 43 7.07 -18.98 9.60
CA ILE A 43 6.01 -17.99 9.89
C ILE A 43 6.46 -17.02 10.99
N GLY A 44 7.17 -17.49 12.02
CA GLY A 44 7.72 -16.64 13.06
C GLY A 44 8.65 -15.56 12.49
N LYS A 45 9.56 -15.93 11.60
CA LYS A 45 10.46 -15.00 10.91
C LYS A 45 9.68 -13.98 10.06
N ALA A 46 8.71 -14.44 9.26
CA ALA A 46 7.88 -13.54 8.46
C ALA A 46 7.12 -12.51 9.32
N LEU A 47 6.60 -12.94 10.48
CA LEU A 47 5.91 -12.07 11.43
C LEU A 47 6.85 -11.05 12.10
N GLU A 48 8.11 -11.38 12.35
CA GLU A 48 9.08 -10.42 12.87
C GLU A 48 9.49 -9.41 11.79
N MET A 49 9.75 -9.87 10.56
CA MET A 49 10.12 -9.00 9.44
C MET A 49 9.02 -7.99 9.07
N THR A 50 7.76 -8.36 9.26
CA THR A 50 6.58 -7.51 8.97
C THR A 50 6.02 -6.80 10.20
N LYS A 51 6.78 -6.75 11.30
CA LYS A 51 6.34 -6.08 12.54
C LYS A 51 6.27 -4.56 12.41
N SER A 52 7.11 -3.96 11.57
CA SER A 52 7.20 -2.51 11.38
C SER A 52 6.69 -2.11 9.99
N SER A 53 5.76 -1.15 9.97
CA SER A 53 5.26 -0.50 8.75
C SER A 53 6.39 0.20 7.98
N ALA A 54 7.30 0.88 8.68
CA ALA A 54 8.48 1.51 8.07
C ALA A 54 9.38 0.50 7.35
N SER A 55 9.58 -0.69 7.91
CA SER A 55 10.30 -1.77 7.22
C SER A 55 9.55 -2.27 5.98
N GLY A 56 8.21 -2.29 6.01
CA GLY A 56 7.37 -2.58 4.84
C GLY A 56 7.56 -1.55 3.73
N VAL A 57 7.55 -0.25 4.06
CA VAL A 57 7.80 0.84 3.10
C VAL A 57 9.17 0.71 2.44
N LEU A 58 10.22 0.39 3.23
CA LEU A 58 11.56 0.16 2.67
C LEU A 58 11.61 -1.03 1.71
N ARG A 59 10.97 -2.15 2.06
CA ARG A 59 10.88 -3.31 1.16
C ARG A 59 10.10 -2.99 -0.11
N GLN A 60 8.99 -2.27 0.01
CA GLN A 60 8.23 -1.82 -1.16
C GLN A 60 9.09 -0.94 -2.06
N SER A 61 9.78 0.05 -1.51
CA SER A 61 10.68 0.91 -2.27
C SER A 61 11.75 0.12 -3.04
N GLN A 62 12.35 -0.90 -2.40
CA GLN A 62 13.31 -1.79 -3.06
C GLN A 62 12.69 -2.59 -4.22
N ARG A 63 11.47 -3.12 -4.05
CA ARG A 63 10.77 -3.86 -5.12
C ARG A 63 10.36 -2.94 -6.28
N LEU A 64 9.91 -1.73 -5.99
CA LEU A 64 9.57 -0.75 -7.03
C LEU A 64 10.80 -0.39 -7.86
N ALA A 65 11.95 -0.17 -7.21
CA ALA A 65 13.20 0.15 -7.88
C ALA A 65 13.69 -0.97 -8.83
N THR A 66 13.33 -2.24 -8.59
CA THR A 66 13.70 -3.35 -9.47
C THR A 66 12.68 -3.62 -10.58
N LYS A 67 11.42 -3.20 -10.40
CA LYS A 67 10.32 -3.44 -11.36
C LYS A 67 10.10 -2.30 -12.35
N ILE A 68 10.45 -1.08 -11.97
CA ILE A 68 10.12 0.12 -12.75
C ILE A 68 11.27 0.46 -13.71
N THR A 69 10.91 0.69 -14.98
CA THR A 69 11.85 1.24 -15.97
C THR A 69 12.04 2.73 -15.73
N GLU A 70 13.27 3.22 -15.85
CA GLU A 70 13.55 4.65 -15.70
C GLU A 70 12.67 5.48 -16.64
N MET A 71 12.14 6.58 -16.11
CA MET A 71 11.36 7.53 -16.89
C MET A 71 12.30 8.28 -17.84
N ASP A 72 11.88 8.42 -19.10
CA ASP A 72 12.57 9.27 -20.06
C ASP A 72 12.74 10.70 -19.52
N ALA A 73 13.89 11.32 -19.80
CA ALA A 73 14.26 12.61 -19.22
C ALA A 73 13.29 13.75 -19.59
N GLU A 74 12.73 13.72 -20.79
CA GLU A 74 11.75 14.72 -21.24
C GLU A 74 10.45 14.58 -20.45
N LYS A 75 9.95 13.33 -20.32
CA LYS A 75 8.76 13.02 -19.52
C LYS A 75 8.94 13.34 -18.03
N ALA A 76 10.12 13.07 -17.48
CA ALA A 76 10.45 13.40 -16.10
C ALA A 76 10.46 14.91 -15.87
N LEU A 77 10.97 15.67 -16.83
CA LEU A 77 10.96 17.14 -16.77
C LEU A 77 9.54 17.69 -16.89
N GLU A 78 8.74 17.16 -17.83
CA GLU A 78 7.33 17.54 -18.00
C GLU A 78 6.55 17.32 -16.71
N LEU A 79 6.61 16.11 -16.13
CA LEU A 79 5.96 15.79 -14.87
C LEU A 79 6.37 16.77 -13.76
N LYS A 80 7.68 17.02 -13.62
CA LYS A 80 8.19 17.92 -12.59
C LYS A 80 7.71 19.35 -12.78
N ALA A 81 7.64 19.83 -14.02
CA ALA A 81 7.14 21.16 -14.34
C ALA A 81 5.64 21.28 -14.04
N THR A 82 4.85 20.29 -14.44
CA THR A 82 3.40 20.25 -14.15
C THR A 82 3.14 20.24 -12.65
N VAL A 83 3.84 19.39 -11.89
CA VAL A 83 3.70 19.35 -10.43
C VAL A 83 4.10 20.68 -9.79
N ALA A 84 5.22 21.27 -10.22
CA ALA A 84 5.71 22.54 -9.68
C ALA A 84 4.73 23.70 -9.88
N LEU A 85 3.97 23.70 -10.98
CA LEU A 85 2.95 24.72 -11.25
C LEU A 85 1.87 24.79 -10.16
N PHE A 86 1.54 23.64 -9.56
CA PHE A 86 0.48 23.53 -8.57
C PHE A 86 0.99 23.32 -7.13
N ALA A 87 2.24 22.93 -6.93
CA ALA A 87 2.78 22.61 -5.62
C ALA A 87 2.67 23.76 -4.61
N SER A 88 2.92 25.00 -5.05
CA SER A 88 2.80 26.21 -4.23
C SER A 88 1.37 26.60 -3.88
N LYS A 89 0.37 26.02 -4.58
CA LYS A 89 -1.07 26.22 -4.36
C LYS A 89 -1.75 24.93 -3.88
N SER A 90 -0.97 23.98 -3.38
CA SER A 90 -1.45 22.63 -3.05
C SER A 90 -2.61 22.62 -2.06
N THR A 91 -2.57 23.47 -1.04
CA THR A 91 -3.66 23.60 -0.05
C THR A 91 -4.97 24.05 -0.70
N ASP A 92 -4.94 25.12 -1.49
CA ASP A 92 -6.13 25.65 -2.17
C ASP A 92 -6.68 24.66 -3.20
N LEU A 93 -5.77 23.97 -3.91
CA LEU A 93 -6.13 22.92 -4.85
C LEU A 93 -6.82 21.74 -4.14
N GLN A 94 -6.26 21.28 -3.02
CA GLN A 94 -6.85 20.20 -2.22
C GLN A 94 -8.26 20.57 -1.75
N ALA A 95 -8.42 21.76 -1.16
CA ALA A 95 -9.74 22.23 -0.70
C ALA A 95 -10.75 22.33 -1.85
N SER A 96 -10.32 22.85 -3.01
CA SER A 96 -11.16 22.97 -4.20
C SER A 96 -11.62 21.59 -4.72
N ILE A 97 -10.72 20.61 -4.74
CA ILE A 97 -11.04 19.24 -5.16
C ILE A 97 -12.03 18.60 -4.18
N VAL A 98 -11.81 18.73 -2.86
CA VAL A 98 -12.73 18.17 -1.86
C VAL A 98 -14.13 18.76 -2.02
N LEU A 99 -14.25 20.09 -2.11
CA LEU A 99 -15.54 20.77 -2.29
C LEU A 99 -16.25 20.34 -3.59
N ALA A 100 -15.50 20.17 -4.68
CA ALA A 100 -16.04 19.69 -5.94
C ALA A 100 -16.62 18.26 -5.82
N PHE A 101 -15.92 17.37 -5.12
CA PHE A 101 -16.41 16.02 -4.87
C PHE A 101 -17.61 16.00 -3.91
N GLN A 102 -17.60 16.81 -2.86
CA GLN A 102 -18.77 16.97 -1.97
C GLN A 102 -19.99 17.40 -2.76
N SER A 103 -19.85 18.44 -3.59
CA SER A 103 -20.94 18.94 -4.45
C SER A 103 -21.44 17.88 -5.44
N LEU A 104 -20.52 17.09 -6.02
CA LEU A 104 -20.88 15.99 -6.92
C LEU A 104 -21.71 14.91 -6.22
N PHE A 105 -21.34 14.51 -5.01
CA PHE A 105 -22.05 13.48 -4.27
C PHE A 105 -23.37 14.00 -3.69
N GLU A 106 -23.42 15.26 -3.26
CA GLU A 106 -24.64 15.91 -2.84
C GLU A 106 -25.66 15.95 -3.99
N ALA A 107 -25.22 16.28 -5.20
CA ALA A 107 -26.05 16.21 -6.41
C ALA A 107 -26.53 14.78 -6.75
N LYS A 108 -25.84 13.75 -6.24
CA LYS A 108 -26.24 12.33 -6.33
C LYS A 108 -27.08 11.85 -5.15
N GLY A 109 -27.40 12.73 -4.18
CA GLY A 109 -28.18 12.42 -3.00
C GLY A 109 -27.38 11.78 -1.86
N VAL A 110 -26.06 11.88 -1.87
CA VAL A 110 -25.17 11.34 -0.83
C VAL A 110 -24.38 12.50 -0.21
N THR A 111 -24.59 12.77 1.07
CA THR A 111 -23.79 13.75 1.79
C THR A 111 -22.53 13.08 2.32
N LEU A 112 -21.37 13.60 1.93
CA LEU A 112 -20.07 13.17 2.46
C LEU A 112 -19.37 14.35 3.12
N ASP A 113 -18.79 14.12 4.29
CA ASP A 113 -17.94 15.12 4.94
C ASP A 113 -16.54 15.20 4.30
N HIS A 114 -15.70 16.08 4.84
CA HIS A 114 -14.34 16.29 4.35
C HIS A 114 -13.51 15.00 4.44
N ASP A 115 -13.59 14.29 5.56
CA ASP A 115 -12.74 13.13 5.84
C ASP A 115 -13.16 11.93 5.00
N GLU A 116 -14.47 11.77 4.77
CA GLU A 116 -15.01 10.75 3.87
C GLU A 116 -14.57 10.98 2.41
N VAL A 117 -14.60 12.23 1.94
CA VAL A 117 -14.13 12.57 0.59
C VAL A 117 -12.62 12.40 0.48
N MET A 118 -11.86 12.82 1.49
CA MET A 118 -10.43 12.60 1.53
C MET A 118 -10.08 11.11 1.52
N ALA A 119 -10.80 10.29 2.29
CA ALA A 119 -10.62 8.84 2.29
C ALA A 119 -10.89 8.26 0.90
N LEU A 120 -11.96 8.68 0.23
CA LEU A 120 -12.26 8.26 -1.15
C LEU A 120 -11.11 8.64 -2.12
N LEU A 121 -10.59 9.86 -2.02
CA LEU A 121 -9.50 10.33 -2.89
C LEU A 121 -8.22 9.53 -2.65
N MET A 122 -7.90 9.19 -1.39
CA MET A 122 -6.74 8.35 -1.05
C MET A 122 -6.92 6.91 -1.54
N LEU A 123 -8.15 6.37 -1.51
CA LEU A 123 -8.45 5.06 -2.10
C LEU A 123 -8.27 5.06 -3.62
N LYS A 124 -8.70 6.12 -4.31
CA LYS A 124 -8.46 6.29 -5.75
C LYS A 124 -6.97 6.36 -6.06
N ALA A 125 -6.22 7.19 -5.33
CA ALA A 125 -4.76 7.28 -5.50
C ALA A 125 -4.06 5.96 -5.22
N SER A 126 -4.57 5.15 -4.27
CA SER A 126 -4.04 3.81 -4.00
C SER A 126 -4.28 2.84 -5.15
N ALA A 127 -5.45 2.91 -5.79
CA ALA A 127 -5.77 2.13 -6.99
C ALA A 127 -4.90 2.56 -8.18
N ASP A 128 -4.75 3.88 -8.41
CA ASP A 128 -3.86 4.40 -9.46
C ASP A 128 -2.41 3.94 -9.24
N PHE A 129 -1.95 3.90 -7.98
CA PHE A 129 -0.64 3.39 -7.64
C PHE A 129 -0.49 1.89 -7.93
N GLU A 130 -1.51 1.08 -7.62
CA GLU A 130 -1.53 -0.34 -7.94
C GLU A 130 -1.51 -0.57 -9.46
N ASP A 131 -2.28 0.20 -10.24
CA ASP A 131 -2.29 0.11 -11.70
C ASP A 131 -0.91 0.46 -12.30
N MET A 132 -0.19 1.42 -11.71
CA MET A 132 1.15 1.81 -12.17
C MET A 132 2.25 0.81 -11.78
N THR A 133 2.11 0.13 -10.65
CA THR A 133 3.24 -0.60 -10.03
C THR A 133 3.00 -2.11 -9.85
N GLY A 134 1.76 -2.55 -9.96
CA GLY A 134 1.31 -3.90 -9.62
C GLY A 134 1.31 -4.22 -8.12
N GLU A 135 1.44 -3.21 -7.25
CA GLU A 135 1.41 -3.39 -5.78
C GLU A 135 0.59 -2.27 -5.11
N LEU A 136 -0.17 -2.59 -4.06
CA LEU A 136 -0.82 -1.58 -3.22
C LEU A 136 0.18 -0.82 -2.33
N PRO A 137 -0.04 0.46 -2.01
CA PRO A 137 0.82 1.20 -1.09
C PRO A 137 0.78 0.61 0.33
N ILE A 138 1.94 0.56 1.00
CA ILE A 138 2.01 0.15 2.41
C ILE A 138 1.39 1.22 3.30
N ILE A 139 0.35 0.85 4.05
CA ILE A 139 -0.26 1.75 5.03
C ILE A 139 0.65 1.89 6.26
N VAL A 140 0.95 3.14 6.60
CA VAL A 140 1.71 3.51 7.79
C VAL A 140 0.74 3.81 8.94
N HIS A 141 0.95 3.16 10.07
CA HIS A 141 0.25 3.36 11.33
C HIS A 141 1.25 3.77 12.40
#